data_AF-A0A4S3JL60-F1
#
_entry.id   AF-A0A4S3JL60-F1
#
_cell.length_a   1.000
_cell.length_b   1.000
_cell.length_c   1.000
_cell.angle_alpha   90.00
_cell.angle_beta   90.00
_cell.angle_gamma   90.00
#
_symmetry.space_group_name_H-M   'P 1'
#
loop_
_entity.id
_entity.type
_entity.pdbx_description
1 polymer ?
#
loop_
_entity_poly.entity_id
_entity_poly.type
_entity_poly.pdbx_seq_one_letter_code
_entity_poly.pdbx_strand_id
1 'polypeptide(L)'
;MDRINRLRLLLDHDESLLHLNAGLRKQGVHERETPHDASNAPQEARNTSQYPSDPSRDPSTQDQEAYEQVHQLTPLDPIAVHDGSFCPVVAVSRFPYKFVKDQLSQTVASQFFDRGQFWSRSWDLQVRQFLQEINHALECRLSLPTESKKGILLPFGERNWWPQPIFLGKCTSLDTKERLLAEIPPASNQDQFPTDQDKDYLAWEQALEAAVDATKNSKKSTKAKQQQRAMHHQSLVQCLERTQRYLGLQPHEEAESERTWEAAAEHEAAAADWEVTRPMMYGFWKQPLLVSIDVECNERCHKQVTEVGISTLDLSLLVDQAPGPLGKVWTAQIASRHLRVREYGHIVNRDFVAGCPANFEFGTSEWVSERDLGAVVQASWENAGAVVLVGHNPGADLAYLRQLGVAVEVQTEAMTGIVDVVDTAETYRMLRGEATVRSLGGILGELGLTGWHLHNAGNDARYALEAMMGMFFNNSST
;
A
#
# COMPACT_ATOMS: atom_id res chain seq x y z
N MET A 1 10.79 12.44 38.87
CA MET A 1 9.50 11.74 38.67
C MET A 1 9.80 10.27 38.49
N ASP A 2 9.32 9.42 39.38
CA ASP A 2 9.62 7.97 39.36
C ASP A 2 8.90 7.25 38.20
N ARG A 3 9.49 6.14 37.72
CA ARG A 3 9.03 5.33 36.58
C ARG A 3 7.58 4.86 36.75
N ILE A 4 7.16 4.58 37.99
CA ILE A 4 5.79 4.18 38.32
C ILE A 4 4.80 5.34 38.10
N ASN A 5 5.19 6.57 38.47
CA ASN A 5 4.33 7.74 38.27
C ASN A 5 4.26 8.17 36.78
N ARG A 6 5.31 7.89 36.00
CA ARG A 6 5.28 8.08 34.53
C ARG A 6 4.37 7.06 33.82
N LEU A 7 4.37 5.81 34.28
CA LEU A 7 3.50 4.76 33.74
C LEU A 7 2.02 4.98 34.09
N ARG A 8 1.70 5.50 35.27
CA ARG A 8 0.33 5.90 35.64
C ARG A 8 -0.20 7.04 34.76
N LEU A 9 0.62 8.07 34.52
CA LEU A 9 0.25 9.18 33.63
C LEU A 9 0.05 8.75 32.17
N LEU A 10 0.71 7.68 31.72
CA LEU A 10 0.57 7.15 30.37
C LEU A 10 -0.68 6.28 30.17
N LEU A 11 -1.31 5.82 31.26
CA LEU A 11 -2.40 4.82 31.25
C LEU A 11 -3.62 5.26 32.08
N ASP A 12 -3.68 6.53 32.49
CA ASP A 12 -4.69 7.07 33.42
C ASP A 12 -6.14 7.01 32.87
N HIS A 13 -6.30 6.72 31.58
CA HIS A 13 -7.59 6.56 30.91
C HIS A 13 -7.90 5.12 30.50
N ASP A 14 -7.02 4.16 30.79
CA ASP A 14 -7.20 2.77 30.36
C ASP A 14 -6.54 1.77 31.32
N GLU A 15 -7.06 1.69 32.56
CA GLU A 15 -6.57 0.74 33.58
C GLU A 15 -6.69 -0.74 33.13
N SER A 16 -7.50 -1.03 32.12
CA SER A 16 -7.67 -2.37 31.54
C SER A 16 -6.35 -2.94 30.99
N LEU A 17 -5.45 -2.07 30.49
CA LEU A 17 -4.14 -2.46 29.95
C LEU A 17 -3.16 -2.92 31.03
N LEU A 18 -3.35 -2.55 32.30
CA LEU A 18 -2.54 -3.04 33.41
C LEU A 18 -2.85 -4.51 33.76
N HIS A 19 -4.02 -5.00 33.37
CA HIS A 19 -4.46 -6.37 33.60
C HIS A 19 -4.32 -7.27 32.36
N LEU A 20 -3.89 -6.72 31.22
CA LEU A 20 -3.66 -7.49 30.00
C LEU A 20 -2.39 -8.33 30.13
N ASN A 21 -2.56 -9.65 30.25
CA ASN A 21 -1.44 -10.59 30.21
C ASN A 21 -0.96 -10.73 28.76
N ALA A 22 0.08 -9.98 28.40
CA ALA A 22 0.64 -9.95 27.04
C ALA A 22 1.31 -11.26 26.58
N GLY A 23 1.30 -12.34 27.38
CA GLY A 23 1.79 -13.67 26.98
C GLY A 23 3.29 -13.75 26.67
N LEU A 24 4.05 -12.67 26.87
CA LEU A 24 5.46 -12.53 26.48
C LEU A 24 6.47 -13.11 27.50
N ARG A 25 6.01 -13.84 28.51
CA ARG A 25 6.90 -14.62 29.39
C ARG A 25 6.81 -16.10 29.03
N LYS A 26 7.90 -16.64 28.45
CA LYS A 26 8.14 -18.09 28.41
C LYS A 26 8.20 -18.60 29.85
N GLN A 27 7.21 -19.39 30.27
CA GLN A 27 7.24 -20.08 31.55
C GLN A 27 8.34 -21.14 31.52
N GLY A 28 9.40 -20.91 32.31
CA GLY A 28 10.33 -21.96 32.71
C GLY A 28 9.70 -22.80 33.82
N VAL A 29 9.87 -24.11 33.70
CA VAL A 29 9.41 -25.16 34.62
C VAL A 29 9.95 -24.94 36.03
N HIS A 30 9.05 -24.85 37.02
CA HIS A 30 9.06 -25.65 38.26
C HIS A 30 7.88 -25.23 39.14
N GLU A 31 6.91 -26.13 39.35
CA GLU A 31 6.43 -26.46 40.69
C GLU A 31 5.61 -27.75 40.67
N ARG A 32 5.70 -28.47 41.79
CA ARG A 32 5.41 -29.89 41.96
C ARG A 32 3.91 -30.18 42.11
N GLU A 33 3.56 -31.39 41.71
CA GLU A 33 2.30 -32.11 41.90
C GLU A 33 1.77 -32.09 43.34
N THR A 34 0.44 -32.19 43.50
CA THR A 34 -0.27 -33.31 44.17
C THR A 34 -1.82 -33.14 44.08
N PRO A 35 -2.63 -34.22 44.26
CA PRO A 35 -3.82 -34.51 43.44
C PRO A 35 -5.16 -34.60 44.22
N HIS A 36 -6.21 -35.13 43.55
CA HIS A 36 -7.58 -35.51 43.99
C HIS A 36 -8.69 -34.57 43.46
N ASP A 37 -9.85 -35.00 42.94
CA ASP A 37 -10.43 -36.31 42.70
C ASP A 37 -11.61 -36.23 41.69
N ALA A 38 -11.79 -37.33 40.95
CA ALA A 38 -12.94 -37.93 40.27
C ALA A 38 -14.25 -37.19 39.88
N SER A 39 -14.71 -37.59 38.67
CA SER A 39 -16.08 -37.98 38.27
C SER A 39 -17.06 -36.92 37.72
N ASN A 40 -17.30 -36.96 36.41
CA ASN A 40 -18.45 -37.64 35.78
C ASN A 40 -18.71 -37.10 34.36
N ALA A 41 -18.74 -38.01 33.39
CA ALA A 41 -19.40 -37.85 32.09
C ALA A 41 -20.45 -38.96 31.93
N PRO A 42 -21.57 -38.68 31.25
CA PRO A 42 -21.98 -39.52 30.10
C PRO A 42 -22.41 -38.63 28.90
N GLN A 43 -21.83 -38.82 27.71
CA GLN A 43 -22.27 -39.67 26.59
C GLN A 43 -23.37 -39.07 25.70
N GLU A 44 -23.03 -38.91 24.40
CA GLU A 44 -23.78 -39.22 23.15
C GLU A 44 -23.29 -38.27 22.02
N ALA A 45 -23.09 -38.66 20.76
CA ALA A 45 -22.97 -39.93 20.08
C ALA A 45 -22.26 -39.64 18.73
N ARG A 46 -21.31 -40.50 18.33
CA ARG A 46 -20.68 -40.55 17.01
C ARG A 46 -21.09 -41.87 16.34
N ASN A 47 -21.51 -41.81 15.08
CA ASN A 47 -21.48 -42.91 14.10
C ASN A 47 -21.41 -42.27 12.70
N THR A 48 -20.27 -42.25 11.98
CA THR A 48 -19.51 -43.29 11.24
C THR A 48 -20.13 -43.75 9.90
N SER A 49 -19.31 -43.68 8.85
CA SER A 49 -19.18 -44.62 7.71
C SER A 49 -17.93 -44.20 6.91
N GLN A 50 -16.74 -44.83 7.03
CA GLN A 50 -16.22 -46.04 6.32
C GLN A 50 -16.14 -45.84 4.79
N TYR A 51 -15.03 -46.04 4.04
CA TYR A 51 -13.98 -47.09 3.94
C TYR A 51 -12.79 -46.57 3.08
N PRO A 52 -11.71 -47.33 2.72
CA PRO A 52 -11.05 -48.48 3.34
C PRO A 52 -9.52 -48.31 3.51
N SER A 53 -8.95 -49.13 4.38
CA SER A 53 -7.51 -49.39 4.58
C SER A 53 -6.99 -50.49 3.65
N ASP A 54 -5.74 -50.35 3.20
CA ASP A 54 -4.86 -51.45 2.74
C ASP A 54 -3.39 -51.05 3.01
N PRO A 55 -2.40 -51.97 3.03
CA PRO A 55 -1.59 -52.21 4.21
C PRO A 55 -0.15 -51.70 4.05
N SER A 56 0.50 -51.57 5.21
CA SER A 56 1.94 -51.54 5.44
C SER A 56 2.83 -52.08 4.31
N ARG A 57 3.64 -51.19 3.74
CA ARG A 57 4.93 -51.55 3.12
C ARG A 57 6.02 -51.00 4.05
N ASP A 58 6.71 -51.90 4.74
CA ASP A 58 8.03 -51.61 5.31
C ASP A 58 8.95 -51.09 4.19
N PRO A 59 9.72 -50.03 4.39
CA PRO A 59 10.80 -49.70 3.48
C PRO A 59 11.86 -50.79 3.60
N SER A 60 12.07 -51.53 2.51
CA SER A 60 13.20 -52.45 2.40
C SER A 60 14.51 -51.70 2.61
N THR A 61 15.44 -52.33 3.31
CA THR A 61 16.79 -51.85 3.66
C THR A 61 17.60 -51.34 2.44
N GLN A 62 17.18 -51.69 1.22
CA GLN A 62 17.74 -51.19 -0.05
C GLN A 62 17.47 -49.71 -0.33
N ASP A 63 16.39 -49.12 0.19
CA ASP A 63 16.09 -47.69 -0.01
C ASP A 63 16.89 -46.78 0.93
N GLN A 64 17.38 -47.31 2.07
CA GLN A 64 18.29 -46.59 2.96
C GLN A 64 19.75 -46.67 2.48
N GLU A 65 20.18 -47.81 1.92
CA GLU A 65 21.52 -47.96 1.34
C GLU A 65 21.73 -47.10 0.09
N ALA A 66 20.68 -46.86 -0.71
CA ALA A 66 20.73 -45.95 -1.85
C ALA A 66 20.86 -44.47 -1.43
N TYR A 67 20.40 -44.10 -0.23
CA TYR A 67 20.53 -42.74 0.31
C TYR A 67 21.91 -42.51 0.96
N GLU A 68 22.55 -43.57 1.50
CA GLU A 68 23.89 -43.48 2.09
C GLU A 68 25.03 -43.62 1.06
N GLN A 69 24.82 -44.26 -0.09
CA GLN A 69 25.86 -44.38 -1.14
C GLN A 69 26.10 -43.10 -1.96
N VAL A 70 25.20 -42.11 -1.93
CA VAL A 70 25.39 -40.83 -2.65
C VAL A 70 26.30 -39.84 -1.87
N HIS A 71 26.65 -40.14 -0.61
CA HIS A 71 27.41 -39.22 0.25
C HIS A 71 28.90 -39.54 0.48
N GLN A 72 29.51 -40.43 -0.31
CA GLN A 72 30.97 -40.55 -0.34
C GLN A 72 31.57 -39.83 -1.55
N LEU A 73 31.56 -38.50 -1.50
CA LEU A 73 32.47 -37.71 -2.34
C LEU A 73 33.86 -37.72 -1.70
N THR A 74 34.85 -38.20 -2.45
CA THR A 74 36.28 -38.06 -2.15
C THR A 74 36.60 -36.60 -1.80
N PRO A 75 37.47 -36.32 -0.81
CA PRO A 75 37.90 -34.96 -0.51
C PRO A 75 38.71 -34.43 -1.69
N LEU A 76 38.07 -33.64 -2.55
CA LEU A 76 38.75 -32.82 -3.56
C LEU A 76 39.16 -31.51 -2.89
N ASP A 77 40.48 -31.32 -2.85
CA ASP A 77 41.33 -30.16 -2.54
C ASP A 77 40.87 -29.06 -1.54
N PRO A 78 41.76 -28.56 -0.68
CA PRO A 78 41.42 -27.61 0.36
C PRO A 78 41.13 -26.22 -0.20
N ILE A 79 39.97 -25.67 0.19
CA ILE A 79 39.61 -24.25 0.26
C ILE A 79 39.81 -23.49 -1.05
N ALA A 80 38.75 -23.44 -1.87
CA ALA A 80 38.65 -22.43 -2.93
C ALA A 80 38.83 -21.03 -2.32
N VAL A 81 39.87 -20.33 -2.77
CA VAL A 81 40.11 -18.92 -2.50
C VAL A 81 38.85 -18.15 -2.87
N HIS A 82 38.30 -17.38 -1.92
CA HIS A 82 37.15 -16.53 -2.19
C HIS A 82 37.49 -15.56 -3.33
N ASP A 83 36.84 -15.70 -4.49
CA ASP A 83 37.08 -14.85 -5.68
C ASP A 83 36.57 -13.40 -5.50
N GLY A 84 36.04 -13.09 -4.32
CA GLY A 84 35.49 -11.78 -4.00
C GLY A 84 34.05 -11.58 -4.47
N SER A 85 33.41 -12.61 -5.03
CA SER A 85 32.04 -12.53 -5.53
C SER A 85 31.02 -13.09 -4.53
N PHE A 86 29.89 -12.41 -4.41
CA PHE A 86 28.82 -12.76 -3.47
C PHE A 86 27.50 -12.93 -4.22
N CYS A 87 26.58 -13.73 -3.66
CA CYS A 87 25.24 -13.93 -4.21
C CYS A 87 24.18 -13.67 -3.14
N PRO A 88 23.12 -12.90 -3.41
CA PRO A 88 21.99 -12.79 -2.48
C PRO A 88 21.29 -14.16 -2.35
N VAL A 89 21.31 -14.74 -1.15
CA VAL A 89 20.79 -16.12 -0.93
C VAL A 89 19.32 -16.28 -1.34
N VAL A 90 18.51 -15.21 -1.20
CA VAL A 90 17.10 -15.20 -1.63
C VAL A 90 16.95 -15.14 -3.15
N ALA A 91 17.91 -14.54 -3.86
CA ALA A 91 17.94 -14.60 -5.33
C ALA A 91 18.33 -16.01 -5.80
N VAL A 92 19.30 -16.65 -5.11
CA VAL A 92 19.72 -18.04 -5.38
C VAL A 92 18.58 -19.03 -5.11
N SER A 93 17.82 -18.88 -4.01
CA SER A 93 16.68 -19.76 -3.72
C SER A 93 15.57 -19.71 -4.79
N ARG A 94 15.59 -18.67 -5.63
CA ARG A 94 14.68 -18.49 -6.77
C ARG A 94 15.32 -18.78 -8.11
N PHE A 95 16.53 -19.33 -8.12
CA PHE A 95 17.32 -19.53 -9.32
C PHE A 95 16.59 -20.31 -10.43
N PRO A 96 15.92 -21.45 -10.13
CA PRO A 96 15.21 -22.24 -11.14
C PRO A 96 14.13 -21.42 -11.84
N TYR A 97 13.41 -20.59 -11.09
CA TYR A 97 12.25 -19.85 -11.56
C TYR A 97 12.61 -18.61 -12.38
N LYS A 98 13.82 -18.06 -12.17
CA LYS A 98 14.23 -16.78 -12.77
C LYS A 98 15.28 -16.91 -13.86
N PHE A 99 16.16 -17.91 -13.77
CA PHE A 99 17.34 -18.00 -14.63
C PHE A 99 17.42 -19.32 -15.41
N VAL A 100 16.59 -20.31 -15.09
CA VAL A 100 16.47 -21.56 -15.85
C VAL A 100 15.24 -21.47 -16.75
N LYS A 101 15.38 -21.93 -18.00
CA LYS A 101 14.30 -21.87 -19.00
C LYS A 101 13.52 -23.18 -19.06
N ASP A 102 12.26 -23.05 -19.46
CA ASP A 102 11.40 -24.14 -19.93
C ASP A 102 11.28 -25.30 -18.93
N GLN A 103 11.15 -26.54 -19.45
CA GLN A 103 10.90 -27.74 -18.66
C GLN A 103 12.02 -28.03 -17.63
N LEU A 104 13.26 -27.60 -17.92
CA LEU A 104 14.39 -27.78 -17.00
C LEU A 104 14.19 -27.00 -15.70
N SER A 105 13.49 -25.87 -15.73
CA SER A 105 13.18 -25.07 -14.53
C SER A 105 12.42 -25.88 -13.48
N GLN A 106 11.37 -26.59 -13.91
CA GLN A 106 10.53 -27.39 -13.02
C GLN A 106 11.26 -28.63 -12.49
N THR A 107 12.06 -29.28 -13.34
CA THR A 107 12.88 -30.43 -12.94
C THR A 107 13.92 -30.03 -11.88
N VAL A 108 14.63 -28.92 -12.08
CA VAL A 108 15.60 -28.40 -11.12
C VAL A 108 14.90 -27.99 -9.82
N ALA A 109 13.78 -27.27 -9.90
CA ALA A 109 13.04 -26.82 -8.73
C ALA A 109 12.58 -27.99 -7.85
N SER A 110 11.91 -28.97 -8.45
CA SER A 110 11.34 -30.10 -7.71
C SER A 110 12.39 -30.99 -7.03
N GLN A 111 13.55 -31.19 -7.66
CA GLN A 111 14.59 -32.07 -7.13
C GLN A 111 15.54 -31.39 -6.14
N PHE A 112 15.79 -30.08 -6.27
CA PHE A 112 16.86 -29.43 -5.51
C PHE A 112 16.41 -28.22 -4.68
N PHE A 113 15.24 -27.63 -4.96
CA PHE A 113 14.81 -26.38 -4.32
C PHE A 113 13.54 -26.51 -3.48
N ASP A 114 12.56 -27.24 -4.00
CA ASP A 114 11.23 -27.35 -3.40
C ASP A 114 11.26 -28.20 -2.13
N ARG A 115 10.16 -28.15 -1.36
CA ARG A 115 10.00 -28.91 -0.10
C ARG A 115 11.08 -28.61 0.94
N GLY A 116 11.68 -27.42 0.88
CA GLY A 116 12.71 -26.98 1.82
C GLY A 116 14.11 -27.55 1.53
N GLN A 117 14.29 -28.33 0.46
CA GLN A 117 15.58 -28.96 0.11
C GLN A 117 16.71 -27.94 -0.11
N PHE A 118 16.38 -26.74 -0.62
CA PHE A 118 17.35 -25.65 -0.71
C PHE A 118 17.82 -25.17 0.67
N TRP A 119 16.90 -25.06 1.63
CA TRP A 119 17.17 -24.51 2.95
C TRP A 119 17.72 -25.54 3.93
N SER A 120 17.65 -26.83 3.63
CA SER A 120 18.25 -27.91 4.43
C SER A 120 19.76 -28.11 4.17
N ARG A 121 20.40 -27.15 3.49
CA ARG A 121 21.82 -27.19 3.13
C ARG A 121 22.63 -26.16 3.94
N SER A 122 23.91 -26.44 4.14
CA SER A 122 24.86 -25.45 4.64
C SER A 122 25.28 -24.50 3.52
N TRP A 123 25.07 -23.21 3.72
CA TRP A 123 25.44 -22.14 2.80
C TRP A 123 26.66 -21.40 3.37
N ASP A 124 27.83 -22.01 3.21
CA ASP A 124 29.14 -21.42 3.48
C ASP A 124 30.05 -21.56 2.24
N LEU A 125 29.86 -20.64 1.28
CA LEU A 125 30.70 -20.40 0.10
C LEU A 125 30.58 -21.35 -1.11
N GLN A 126 29.39 -21.90 -1.41
CA GLN A 126 29.30 -23.04 -2.34
C GLN A 126 28.20 -22.97 -3.42
N VAL A 127 27.70 -21.78 -3.81
CA VAL A 127 26.65 -21.70 -4.86
C VAL A 127 27.11 -22.32 -6.19
N ARG A 128 28.37 -22.12 -6.58
CA ARG A 128 28.92 -22.73 -7.82
C ARG A 128 29.02 -24.26 -7.72
N GLN A 129 29.42 -24.78 -6.55
CA GLN A 129 29.47 -26.22 -6.29
C GLN A 129 28.06 -26.83 -6.34
N PHE A 130 27.07 -26.16 -5.75
CA PHE A 130 25.68 -26.59 -5.84
C PHE A 130 25.17 -26.65 -7.29
N LEU A 131 25.51 -25.67 -8.13
CA LEU A 131 25.19 -25.74 -9.55
C LEU A 131 25.92 -26.89 -10.27
N GLN A 132 27.15 -27.22 -9.88
CA GLN A 132 27.88 -28.37 -10.42
C GLN A 132 27.20 -29.70 -10.05
N GLU A 133 26.71 -29.84 -8.81
CA GLU A 133 25.93 -31.00 -8.38
C GLU A 133 24.66 -31.15 -9.23
N ILE A 134 23.91 -30.07 -9.44
CA ILE A 134 22.71 -30.08 -10.29
C ILE A 134 23.07 -30.47 -11.72
N ASN A 135 24.15 -29.90 -12.27
CA ASN A 135 24.62 -30.21 -13.63
C ASN A 135 25.00 -31.68 -13.79
N HIS A 136 25.63 -32.27 -12.79
CA HIS A 136 25.99 -33.68 -12.80
C HIS A 136 24.74 -34.57 -12.73
N ALA A 137 23.83 -34.28 -11.79
CA ALA A 137 22.64 -35.10 -11.56
C ALA A 137 21.61 -35.03 -12.70
N LEU A 138 21.50 -33.87 -13.38
CA LEU A 138 20.53 -33.64 -14.45
C LEU A 138 21.14 -33.62 -15.85
N GLU A 139 22.42 -33.95 -15.99
CA GLU A 139 23.18 -33.88 -17.24
C GLU A 139 23.00 -32.55 -17.98
N CYS A 140 23.02 -31.44 -17.23
CA CYS A 140 22.73 -30.10 -17.75
C CYS A 140 23.91 -29.13 -17.56
N ARG A 141 23.74 -27.88 -18.01
CA ARG A 141 24.78 -26.85 -17.97
C ARG A 141 24.23 -25.52 -17.45
N LEU A 142 24.04 -25.46 -16.13
CA LEU A 142 23.67 -24.27 -15.38
C LEU A 142 24.91 -23.56 -14.87
N SER A 143 24.89 -22.23 -14.98
CA SER A 143 25.91 -21.35 -14.43
C SER A 143 25.25 -20.09 -13.86
N LEU A 144 25.94 -19.38 -12.98
CA LEU A 144 25.48 -18.09 -12.50
C LEU A 144 25.58 -17.06 -13.63
N PRO A 145 24.48 -16.34 -13.95
CA PRO A 145 24.53 -15.19 -14.85
C PRO A 145 25.56 -14.16 -14.38
N THR A 146 26.44 -13.74 -15.28
CA THR A 146 27.48 -12.74 -14.99
C THR A 146 27.03 -11.31 -15.28
N GLU A 147 25.85 -11.11 -15.89
CA GLU A 147 25.38 -9.76 -16.20
C GLU A 147 24.91 -9.03 -14.94
N SER A 148 25.51 -7.88 -14.62
CA SER A 148 25.20 -7.10 -13.41
C SER A 148 23.70 -6.78 -13.25
N LYS A 149 22.99 -6.54 -14.37
CA LYS A 149 21.53 -6.31 -14.40
C LYS A 149 20.68 -7.47 -13.89
N LYS A 150 21.25 -8.68 -13.75
CA LYS A 150 20.55 -9.87 -13.22
C LYS A 150 20.60 -9.93 -11.69
N GLY A 151 21.49 -9.16 -11.05
CA GLY A 151 21.56 -8.98 -9.60
C GLY A 151 21.94 -10.22 -8.79
N ILE A 152 22.29 -11.34 -9.43
CA ILE A 152 22.57 -12.59 -8.72
C ILE A 152 24.03 -12.74 -8.32
N LEU A 153 24.96 -12.11 -9.04
CA LEU A 153 26.40 -12.15 -8.77
C LEU A 153 26.91 -10.73 -8.50
N LEU A 154 27.54 -10.52 -7.35
CA LEU A 154 28.07 -9.24 -6.87
C LEU A 154 29.60 -9.33 -6.73
N PRO A 155 30.38 -8.75 -7.67
CA PRO A 155 31.83 -8.89 -7.71
C PRO A 155 32.56 -7.86 -6.82
N PHE A 156 32.37 -7.93 -5.50
CA PHE A 156 32.96 -6.98 -4.54
C PHE A 156 34.50 -6.96 -4.57
N GLY A 157 35.15 -8.11 -4.77
CA GLY A 157 36.62 -8.21 -4.77
C GLY A 157 37.29 -7.74 -6.06
N GLU A 158 36.65 -7.89 -7.23
CA GLU A 158 37.22 -7.38 -8.50
C GLU A 158 37.13 -5.85 -8.59
N ARG A 159 36.10 -5.27 -7.97
CA ARG A 159 35.79 -3.83 -8.07
C ARG A 159 36.15 -3.01 -6.84
N ASN A 160 36.72 -3.63 -5.80
CA ASN A 160 37.07 -2.99 -4.52
C ASN A 160 35.94 -2.11 -3.95
N TRP A 161 34.69 -2.56 -4.07
CA TRP A 161 33.53 -1.76 -3.67
C TRP A 161 33.49 -1.48 -2.16
N TRP A 162 33.06 -0.28 -1.78
CA TRP A 162 32.87 0.12 -0.39
C TRP A 162 31.41 0.50 -0.15
N PRO A 163 30.77 0.06 0.96
CA PRO A 163 31.28 -0.84 2.01
C PRO A 163 31.49 -2.29 1.55
N GLN A 164 32.45 -2.97 2.18
CA GLN A 164 32.74 -4.39 1.95
C GLN A 164 31.78 -5.29 2.76
N PRO A 165 31.41 -6.49 2.25
CA PRO A 165 30.54 -7.40 2.96
C PRO A 165 31.15 -7.86 4.29
N ILE A 166 30.33 -7.89 5.34
CA ILE A 166 30.72 -8.36 6.67
C ILE A 166 30.22 -9.79 6.85
N PHE A 167 31.11 -10.68 7.29
CA PHE A 167 30.74 -12.05 7.61
C PHE A 167 29.97 -12.11 8.95
N LEU A 168 28.69 -12.46 8.89
CA LEU A 168 27.83 -12.59 10.07
C LEU A 168 27.80 -14.00 10.65
N GLY A 169 28.07 -15.03 9.85
CA GLY A 169 28.05 -16.42 10.30
C GLY A 169 27.68 -17.40 9.18
N LYS A 170 27.66 -18.70 9.51
CA LYS A 170 27.27 -19.77 8.59
C LYS A 170 25.77 -20.04 8.67
N CYS A 171 25.11 -20.10 7.51
CA CYS A 171 23.69 -20.43 7.43
C CYS A 171 23.52 -21.92 7.14
N THR A 172 22.93 -22.68 8.07
CA THR A 172 22.67 -24.13 7.92
C THR A 172 21.19 -24.48 7.82
N SER A 173 20.31 -23.49 7.99
CA SER A 173 18.87 -23.63 7.93
C SER A 173 18.20 -22.27 7.71
N LEU A 174 16.92 -22.28 7.36
CA LEU A 174 16.11 -21.05 7.29
C LEU A 174 16.06 -20.33 8.65
N ASP A 175 15.96 -21.06 9.76
CA ASP A 175 15.95 -20.47 11.11
C ASP A 175 17.29 -19.81 11.46
N THR A 176 18.41 -20.41 11.02
CA THR A 176 19.74 -19.82 11.18
C THR A 176 19.85 -18.52 10.38
N LYS A 177 19.29 -18.46 9.17
CA LYS A 177 19.23 -17.23 8.37
C LYS A 177 18.44 -16.12 9.07
N GLU A 178 17.23 -16.40 9.55
CA GLU A 178 16.41 -15.40 10.25
C GLU A 178 17.10 -14.89 11.52
N ARG A 179 17.81 -15.75 12.25
CA ARG A 179 18.63 -15.36 13.41
C ARG A 179 19.78 -14.44 13.02
N LEU A 180 20.55 -14.79 11.99
CA LEU A 180 21.67 -13.96 11.51
C LEU A 180 21.21 -12.58 11.02
N LEU A 181 20.01 -12.50 10.42
CA LEU A 181 19.41 -11.21 10.04
C LEU A 181 19.06 -10.35 11.24
N ALA A 182 18.58 -10.96 12.34
CA ALA A 182 18.25 -10.24 13.57
C ALA A 182 19.48 -9.75 14.35
N GLU A 183 20.66 -10.32 14.09
CA GLU A 183 21.93 -9.96 14.73
C GLU A 183 22.71 -8.85 13.99
N ILE A 184 22.14 -8.30 12.90
CA ILE A 184 22.76 -7.21 12.15
C ILE A 184 22.85 -5.96 13.06
N PRO A 185 24.05 -5.43 13.32
CA PRO A 185 24.19 -4.23 14.14
C PRO A 185 23.56 -3.01 13.45
N PRO A 186 22.97 -2.06 14.21
CA PRO A 186 22.49 -0.80 13.64
C PRO A 186 23.65 0.01 13.04
N ALA A 187 23.37 0.77 11.99
CA ALA A 187 24.37 1.59 11.30
C ALA A 187 25.08 2.55 12.27
N SER A 188 26.41 2.68 12.16
CA SER A 188 27.22 3.54 13.02
C SER A 188 27.44 4.89 12.34
N ASN A 189 27.51 5.98 13.10
CA ASN A 189 27.79 7.34 12.58
C ASN A 189 29.17 7.51 11.93
N GLN A 190 29.99 6.45 11.86
CA GLN A 190 31.25 6.40 11.09
C GLN A 190 31.07 5.97 9.63
N ASP A 191 29.85 5.57 9.21
CA ASP A 191 29.51 5.26 7.82
C ASP A 191 29.33 6.57 7.02
N GLN A 192 30.39 7.36 6.88
CA GLN A 192 30.41 8.50 5.98
C GLN A 192 30.46 7.97 4.54
N PHE A 193 29.30 7.98 3.88
CA PHE A 193 29.20 7.71 2.45
C PHE A 193 29.94 8.81 1.67
N PRO A 194 30.78 8.47 0.67
CA PRO A 194 31.38 9.47 -0.19
C PRO A 194 30.30 10.31 -0.85
N THR A 195 30.31 11.62 -0.60
CA THR A 195 29.48 12.58 -1.33
C THR A 195 30.10 12.83 -2.71
N ASP A 196 29.32 12.54 -3.74
CA ASP A 196 29.51 12.80 -5.18
C ASP A 196 30.29 11.79 -6.06
N GLN A 197 29.54 11.24 -7.02
CA GLN A 197 29.90 10.95 -8.43
C GLN A 197 31.13 10.09 -8.75
N ASP A 198 31.53 9.17 -7.87
CA ASP A 198 32.44 8.12 -8.30
C ASP A 198 31.71 7.08 -9.17
N LYS A 199 32.22 6.81 -10.38
CA LYS A 199 31.63 5.83 -11.31
C LYS A 199 31.53 4.44 -10.65
N ASP A 200 32.45 4.13 -9.75
CA ASP A 200 32.47 2.88 -9.02
C ASP A 200 31.39 2.82 -7.94
N TYR A 201 31.06 3.95 -7.30
CA TYR A 201 29.94 4.05 -6.37
C TYR A 201 28.59 3.88 -7.08
N LEU A 202 28.40 4.56 -8.22
CA LEU A 202 27.16 4.40 -9.00
C LEU A 202 27.01 2.96 -9.52
N ALA A 203 28.12 2.33 -9.93
CA ALA A 203 28.11 0.93 -10.33
C ALA A 203 27.81 -0.04 -9.17
N TRP A 204 28.28 0.28 -7.95
CA TRP A 204 27.95 -0.44 -6.73
C TRP A 204 26.46 -0.29 -6.38
N GLU A 205 25.94 0.93 -6.39
CA GLU A 205 24.54 1.23 -6.07
C GLU A 205 23.60 0.52 -7.06
N GLN A 206 23.87 0.60 -8.36
CA GLN A 206 23.11 -0.11 -9.39
C GLN A 206 23.17 -1.63 -9.22
N ALA A 207 24.33 -2.18 -8.80
CA ALA A 207 24.47 -3.61 -8.57
C ALA A 207 23.69 -4.09 -7.33
N LEU A 208 23.68 -3.29 -6.26
CA LEU A 208 22.89 -3.57 -5.06
C LEU A 208 21.38 -3.46 -5.33
N GLU A 209 20.95 -2.44 -6.06
CA GLU A 209 19.55 -2.30 -6.46
C GLU A 209 19.09 -3.48 -7.32
N ALA A 210 19.91 -3.87 -8.31
CA ALA A 210 19.64 -5.05 -9.13
C ALA A 210 19.58 -6.34 -8.28
N ALA A 211 20.44 -6.46 -7.25
CA ALA A 211 20.42 -7.59 -6.32
C ALA A 211 19.16 -7.63 -5.47
N VAL A 212 18.72 -6.49 -4.94
CA VAL A 212 17.45 -6.37 -4.21
C VAL A 212 16.28 -6.74 -5.12
N ASP A 213 16.25 -6.26 -6.36
CA ASP A 213 15.23 -6.62 -7.34
C ASP A 213 15.25 -8.10 -7.73
N ALA A 214 16.43 -8.72 -7.78
CA ALA A 214 16.56 -10.16 -7.96
C ALA A 214 15.92 -10.95 -6.81
N THR A 215 15.75 -10.35 -5.62
CA THR A 215 14.98 -10.93 -4.50
C THR A 215 13.48 -10.61 -4.52
N LYS A 216 12.97 -9.74 -5.41
CA LYS A 216 11.53 -9.41 -5.51
C LYS A 216 10.79 -10.34 -6.48
N ASN A 217 9.51 -10.61 -6.24
CA ASN A 217 8.64 -11.32 -7.20
C ASN A 217 7.99 -10.31 -8.15
N SER A 218 8.66 -9.91 -9.23
CA SER A 218 8.06 -9.06 -10.26
C SER A 218 7.79 -9.84 -11.55
N LYS A 219 6.52 -9.96 -11.92
CA LYS A 219 6.14 -10.34 -13.30
C LYS A 219 6.37 -9.12 -14.18
N LYS A 220 7.03 -9.28 -15.33
CA LYS A 220 7.12 -8.19 -16.34
C LYS A 220 5.70 -7.74 -16.71
N SER A 221 5.42 -6.45 -16.56
CA SER A 221 4.16 -5.85 -16.99
C SER A 221 3.97 -6.06 -18.49
N THR A 222 2.78 -6.47 -18.92
CA THR A 222 2.46 -6.55 -20.35
C THR A 222 2.41 -5.15 -20.96
N LYS A 223 2.67 -5.03 -22.27
CA LYS A 223 2.59 -3.77 -23.01
C LYS A 223 1.21 -3.10 -22.85
N ALA A 224 0.13 -3.91 -22.84
CA ALA A 224 -1.23 -3.43 -22.60
C ALA A 224 -1.40 -2.80 -21.21
N LYS A 225 -0.87 -3.43 -20.15
CA LYS A 225 -0.92 -2.88 -18.79
C LYS A 225 -0.09 -1.61 -18.65
N GLN A 226 1.03 -1.51 -19.36
CA GLN A 226 1.82 -0.28 -19.42
C GLN A 226 1.09 0.85 -20.14
N GLN A 227 0.44 0.55 -21.27
CA GLN A 227 -0.38 1.52 -22.01
C GLN A 227 -1.57 2.01 -21.18
N GLN A 228 -2.27 1.11 -20.49
CA GLN A 228 -3.37 1.45 -19.60
C GLN A 228 -2.93 2.37 -18.45
N ARG A 229 -1.76 2.11 -17.85
CA ARG A 229 -1.17 2.99 -16.83
C ARG A 229 -0.83 4.37 -17.37
N ALA A 230 -0.26 4.45 -18.58
CA ALA A 230 0.06 5.73 -19.22
C ALA A 230 -1.21 6.54 -19.54
N MET A 231 -2.24 5.90 -20.09
CA MET A 231 -3.54 6.52 -20.34
C MET A 231 -4.22 7.01 -19.05
N HIS A 232 -4.19 6.18 -18.01
CA HIS A 232 -4.73 6.56 -16.70
C HIS A 232 -3.98 7.76 -16.11
N HIS A 233 -2.64 7.75 -16.17
CA HIS A 233 -1.83 8.88 -15.72
C HIS A 233 -2.16 10.16 -16.51
N GLN A 234 -2.30 10.08 -17.83
CA GLN A 234 -2.70 11.22 -18.66
C GLN A 234 -4.10 11.74 -18.27
N SER A 235 -5.05 10.86 -18.01
CA SER A 235 -6.39 11.21 -17.53
C SER A 235 -6.34 11.95 -16.19
N LEU A 236 -5.48 11.52 -15.26
CA LEU A 236 -5.31 12.18 -13.97
C LEU A 236 -4.71 13.59 -14.11
N VAL A 237 -3.70 13.75 -14.98
CA VAL A 237 -3.12 15.07 -15.28
C VAL A 237 -4.18 16.01 -15.85
N GLN A 238 -4.97 15.56 -16.81
CA GLN A 238 -6.03 16.38 -17.39
C GLN A 238 -7.13 16.72 -16.36
N CYS A 239 -7.47 15.80 -15.45
CA CYS A 239 -8.40 16.06 -14.35
C CYS A 239 -7.86 17.13 -13.38
N LEU A 240 -6.57 17.06 -13.05
CA LEU A 240 -5.91 18.07 -12.21
C LEU A 240 -5.95 19.46 -12.85
N GLU A 241 -5.62 19.58 -14.14
CA GLU A 241 -5.69 20.84 -14.87
C GLU A 241 -7.11 21.40 -14.92
N ARG A 242 -8.12 20.55 -15.21
CA ARG A 242 -9.52 20.99 -15.18
C ARG A 242 -9.95 21.42 -13.78
N THR A 243 -9.50 20.73 -12.74
CA THR A 243 -9.74 21.10 -11.34
C THR A 243 -9.18 22.48 -11.03
N GLN A 244 -7.96 22.78 -11.48
CA GLN A 244 -7.37 24.12 -11.33
C GLN A 244 -8.23 25.18 -12.03
N ARG A 245 -8.78 24.90 -13.22
CA ARG A 245 -9.70 25.81 -13.92
C ARG A 245 -11.05 25.98 -13.20
N TYR A 246 -11.61 24.91 -12.65
CA TYR A 246 -12.84 24.97 -11.84
C TYR A 246 -12.64 25.89 -10.63
N LEU A 247 -11.48 25.80 -9.98
CA LEU A 247 -11.13 26.60 -8.81
C LEU A 247 -10.58 28.00 -9.15
N GLY A 248 -10.55 28.40 -10.43
CA GLY A 248 -10.07 29.73 -10.85
C GLY A 248 -8.56 29.93 -10.71
N LEU A 249 -7.78 28.85 -10.60
CA LEU A 249 -6.32 28.86 -10.52
C LEU A 249 -5.65 28.91 -11.90
N GLN A 250 -6.38 28.54 -12.96
CA GLN A 250 -5.92 28.58 -14.34
C GLN A 250 -6.96 29.24 -15.25
N PRO A 251 -6.51 29.88 -16.36
CA PRO A 251 -7.41 30.37 -17.38
C PRO A 251 -8.13 29.23 -18.12
N HIS A 252 -9.24 29.56 -18.76
CA HIS A 252 -9.98 28.69 -19.67
C HIS A 252 -10.32 29.45 -20.96
N GLU A 253 -10.65 28.73 -22.04
CA GLU A 253 -10.68 29.23 -23.43
C GLU A 253 -11.53 30.52 -23.65
N GLU A 254 -12.61 30.72 -22.90
CA GLU A 254 -13.41 31.97 -22.96
C GLU A 254 -12.56 33.22 -22.61
N ALA A 255 -11.51 33.06 -21.79
CA ALA A 255 -10.63 34.12 -21.34
C ALA A 255 -9.33 34.25 -22.16
N GLU A 256 -9.00 33.29 -23.04
CA GLU A 256 -7.80 33.30 -23.89
C GLU A 256 -8.04 34.02 -25.22
N SER A 257 -9.26 33.98 -25.76
CA SER A 257 -9.56 34.53 -27.10
C SER A 257 -9.45 36.07 -27.21
N GLU A 258 -9.42 36.78 -26.08
CA GLU A 258 -9.40 38.25 -26.03
C GLU A 258 -8.04 38.86 -25.67
N ARG A 259 -7.00 38.07 -25.38
CA ARG A 259 -5.73 38.60 -24.82
C ARG A 259 -4.59 38.68 -25.83
N THR A 260 -3.84 39.79 -25.77
CA THR A 260 -2.53 39.92 -26.40
C THR A 260 -1.47 39.18 -25.57
N TRP A 261 -0.35 38.84 -26.20
CA TRP A 261 0.76 38.12 -25.55
C TRP A 261 1.40 38.92 -24.40
N GLU A 262 1.43 40.26 -24.46
CA GLU A 262 1.94 41.10 -23.36
C GLU A 262 1.02 41.04 -22.13
N ALA A 263 -0.30 41.15 -22.35
CA ALA A 263 -1.30 41.09 -21.29
C ALA A 263 -1.37 39.70 -20.63
N ALA A 264 -1.07 38.63 -21.37
CA ALA A 264 -0.97 37.27 -20.83
C ALA A 264 0.23 37.12 -19.88
N ALA A 265 1.40 37.65 -20.26
CA ALA A 265 2.62 37.59 -19.44
C ALA A 265 2.50 38.40 -18.14
N GLU A 266 1.88 39.59 -18.19
CA GLU A 266 1.59 40.38 -16.99
C GLU A 266 0.60 39.67 -16.06
N HIS A 267 -0.41 39.00 -16.61
CA HIS A 267 -1.37 38.20 -15.84
C HIS A 267 -0.75 36.96 -15.20
N GLU A 268 0.15 36.25 -15.90
CA GLU A 268 0.88 35.12 -15.33
C GLU A 268 1.78 35.55 -14.18
N ALA A 269 2.48 36.68 -14.32
CA ALA A 269 3.29 37.24 -13.26
C ALA A 269 2.44 37.63 -12.04
N ALA A 270 1.26 38.24 -12.26
CA ALA A 270 0.32 38.54 -11.19
C ALA A 270 -0.21 37.27 -10.51
N ALA A 271 -0.61 36.25 -11.29
CA ALA A 271 -1.09 34.96 -10.79
C ALA A 271 -0.05 34.22 -9.95
N ALA A 272 1.24 34.35 -10.29
CA ALA A 272 2.33 33.78 -9.51
C ALA A 272 2.53 34.46 -8.12
N ASP A 273 2.09 35.72 -7.97
CA ASP A 273 2.13 36.50 -6.73
C ASP A 273 0.75 36.59 -6.04
N TRP A 274 -0.19 35.71 -6.41
CA TRP A 274 -1.52 35.74 -5.85
C TRP A 274 -1.54 35.30 -4.39
N GLU A 275 -2.14 36.14 -3.54
CA GLU A 275 -2.34 35.86 -2.12
C GLU A 275 -3.72 35.26 -1.86
N VAL A 276 -3.78 34.28 -0.97
CA VAL A 276 -5.01 33.55 -0.59
C VAL A 276 -6.10 34.44 0.04
N THR A 277 -5.76 35.68 0.38
CA THR A 277 -6.64 36.72 0.92
C THR A 277 -7.38 37.51 -0.16
N ARG A 278 -7.06 37.29 -1.45
CA ARG A 278 -7.72 37.93 -2.58
C ARG A 278 -8.64 36.94 -3.31
N PRO A 279 -9.72 37.41 -3.96
CA PRO A 279 -10.52 36.57 -4.84
C PRO A 279 -9.68 35.97 -5.98
N MET A 280 -10.18 34.89 -6.59
CA MET A 280 -9.50 34.27 -7.73
C MET A 280 -9.46 35.20 -8.93
N MET A 281 -8.32 35.23 -9.63
CA MET A 281 -8.15 36.06 -10.83
C MET A 281 -8.93 35.54 -12.03
N TYR A 282 -9.08 34.23 -12.13
CA TYR A 282 -9.84 33.60 -13.20
C TYR A 282 -11.23 33.22 -12.70
N GLY A 283 -12.24 33.46 -13.52
CA GLY A 283 -13.60 32.97 -13.25
C GLY A 283 -13.63 31.44 -13.21
N PHE A 284 -14.48 30.88 -12.35
CA PHE A 284 -14.66 29.44 -12.21
C PHE A 284 -15.20 28.84 -13.50
N TRP A 285 -14.39 28.03 -14.19
CA TRP A 285 -14.81 27.40 -15.44
C TRP A 285 -16.01 26.47 -15.19
N LYS A 286 -17.07 26.59 -16.00
CA LYS A 286 -18.36 25.87 -15.83
C LYS A 286 -19.10 26.09 -14.49
N GLN A 287 -18.51 26.81 -13.53
CA GLN A 287 -19.03 27.06 -12.17
C GLN A 287 -19.69 25.83 -11.53
N PRO A 288 -18.98 24.68 -11.42
CA PRO A 288 -19.62 23.43 -11.01
C PRO A 288 -20.03 23.42 -9.53
N LEU A 289 -21.02 22.58 -9.24
CA LEU A 289 -21.25 22.06 -7.89
C LEU A 289 -20.22 20.96 -7.63
N LEU A 290 -19.33 21.17 -6.65
CA LEU A 290 -18.48 20.09 -6.15
C LEU A 290 -19.30 19.23 -5.20
N VAL A 291 -19.28 17.92 -5.42
CA VAL A 291 -20.01 16.95 -4.59
C VAL A 291 -19.04 15.88 -4.13
N SER A 292 -18.62 15.95 -2.88
CA SER A 292 -17.83 14.89 -2.28
C SER A 292 -18.70 13.77 -1.73
N ILE A 293 -18.28 12.53 -1.98
CA ILE A 293 -19.02 11.32 -1.62
C ILE A 293 -18.07 10.30 -0.99
N ASP A 294 -18.55 9.65 0.05
CA ASP A 294 -17.96 8.47 0.66
C ASP A 294 -19.08 7.47 1.00
N VAL A 295 -18.83 6.17 0.81
CA VAL A 295 -19.82 5.10 1.03
C VAL A 295 -19.25 4.03 1.96
N GLU A 296 -19.91 3.86 3.10
CA GLU A 296 -19.61 2.76 4.01
C GLU A 296 -20.53 1.57 3.76
N CYS A 297 -19.98 0.36 3.90
CA CYS A 297 -20.73 -0.89 3.73
C CYS A 297 -20.39 -1.88 4.85
N ASN A 298 -21.26 -2.85 5.06
CA ASN A 298 -21.03 -3.91 6.04
C ASN A 298 -19.78 -4.73 5.67
N GLU A 299 -18.78 -4.75 6.55
CA GLU A 299 -17.50 -5.46 6.35
C GLU A 299 -17.63 -6.98 6.15
N ARG A 300 -18.76 -7.57 6.57
CA ARG A 300 -19.07 -9.00 6.37
C ARG A 300 -20.04 -9.27 5.21
N CYS A 301 -20.65 -8.23 4.65
CA CYS A 301 -21.54 -8.33 3.51
C CYS A 301 -21.53 -7.04 2.69
N HIS A 302 -20.56 -6.92 1.79
CA HIS A 302 -20.33 -5.70 1.00
C HIS A 302 -21.50 -5.27 0.09
N LYS A 303 -22.57 -6.07 -0.02
CA LYS A 303 -23.80 -5.67 -0.72
C LYS A 303 -24.67 -4.74 0.12
N GLN A 304 -24.46 -4.68 1.43
CA GLN A 304 -25.23 -3.89 2.36
C GLN A 304 -24.52 -2.56 2.58
N VAL A 305 -24.91 -1.54 1.81
CA VAL A 305 -24.48 -0.16 2.04
C VAL A 305 -25.11 0.31 3.35
N THR A 306 -24.29 0.70 4.32
CA THR A 306 -24.76 1.10 5.66
C THR A 306 -24.94 2.61 5.74
N GLU A 307 -24.05 3.38 5.10
CA GLU A 307 -23.99 4.83 5.21
C GLU A 307 -23.52 5.47 3.89
N VAL A 308 -24.00 6.67 3.60
CA VAL A 308 -23.50 7.51 2.50
C VAL A 308 -23.27 8.91 3.02
N GLY A 309 -22.05 9.41 2.86
CA GLY A 309 -21.68 10.79 3.10
C GLY A 309 -21.81 11.62 1.85
N ILE A 310 -22.32 12.85 2.00
CA ILE A 310 -22.44 13.80 0.89
C ILE A 310 -22.02 15.18 1.40
N SER A 311 -21.04 15.80 0.76
CA SER A 311 -20.64 17.17 1.06
C SER A 311 -20.59 18.00 -0.21
N THR A 312 -21.34 19.10 -0.24
CA THR A 312 -21.49 19.92 -1.44
C THR A 312 -20.89 21.31 -1.25
N LEU A 313 -20.21 21.82 -2.29
CA LEU A 313 -19.73 23.19 -2.39
C LEU A 313 -20.08 23.76 -3.76
N ASP A 314 -20.96 24.76 -3.79
CA ASP A 314 -21.35 25.44 -5.02
C ASP A 314 -20.38 26.58 -5.32
N LEU A 315 -19.55 26.43 -6.35
CA LEU A 315 -18.54 27.43 -6.70
C LEU A 315 -19.18 28.73 -7.20
N SER A 316 -20.41 28.70 -7.75
CA SER A 316 -21.10 29.93 -8.18
C SER A 316 -21.39 30.89 -7.02
N LEU A 317 -21.47 30.37 -5.79
CA LEU A 317 -21.68 31.17 -4.58
C LEU A 317 -20.38 31.80 -4.05
N LEU A 318 -19.22 31.42 -4.58
CA LEU A 318 -17.90 31.87 -4.12
C LEU A 318 -17.29 32.96 -5.00
N VAL A 319 -18.02 33.42 -6.03
CA VAL A 319 -17.58 34.51 -6.90
C VAL A 319 -17.25 35.73 -6.05
N ASP A 320 -16.11 36.36 -6.35
CA ASP A 320 -15.55 37.50 -5.61
C ASP A 320 -15.17 37.23 -4.14
N GLN A 321 -15.20 35.98 -3.68
CA GLN A 321 -14.75 35.60 -2.33
C GLN A 321 -13.35 35.01 -2.35
N ALA A 322 -12.48 35.54 -1.50
CA ALA A 322 -11.17 34.94 -1.27
C ALA A 322 -11.29 33.58 -0.56
N PRO A 323 -10.51 32.55 -0.93
CA PRO A 323 -10.53 31.24 -0.27
C PRO A 323 -10.04 31.29 1.18
N GLY A 324 -9.17 32.23 1.52
CA GLY A 324 -8.50 32.29 2.82
C GLY A 324 -7.54 31.12 3.03
N PRO A 325 -6.69 31.15 4.09
CA PRO A 325 -5.67 30.15 4.32
C PRO A 325 -6.24 28.71 4.30
N LEU A 326 -5.63 27.82 3.51
CA LEU A 326 -6.09 26.43 3.30
C LEU A 326 -7.53 26.31 2.76
N GLY A 327 -8.08 27.37 2.15
CA GLY A 327 -9.46 27.40 1.67
C GLY A 327 -10.50 27.50 2.79
N LYS A 328 -10.14 27.97 4.00
CA LYS A 328 -11.04 28.00 5.16
C LYS A 328 -12.32 28.82 4.98
N VAL A 329 -12.29 29.88 4.18
CA VAL A 329 -13.49 30.69 3.90
C VAL A 329 -14.46 29.92 3.02
N TRP A 330 -13.95 29.23 2.00
CA TRP A 330 -14.77 28.43 1.10
C TRP A 330 -15.28 27.15 1.75
N THR A 331 -14.44 26.46 2.52
CA THR A 331 -14.84 25.24 3.23
C THR A 331 -15.92 25.51 4.28
N ALA A 332 -16.02 26.73 4.82
CA ALA A 332 -17.13 27.14 5.69
C ALA A 332 -18.50 27.14 4.98
N GLN A 333 -18.53 27.21 3.64
CA GLN A 333 -19.75 27.15 2.82
C GLN A 333 -20.14 25.72 2.43
N ILE A 334 -19.36 24.71 2.81
CA ILE A 334 -19.69 23.32 2.51
C ILE A 334 -20.93 22.92 3.33
N ALA A 335 -21.93 22.37 2.64
CA ALA A 335 -23.07 21.70 3.27
C ALA A 335 -22.83 20.19 3.31
N SER A 336 -22.95 19.57 4.49
CA SER A 336 -22.71 18.14 4.68
C SER A 336 -23.96 17.41 5.12
N ARG A 337 -24.15 16.20 4.59
CA ARG A 337 -25.20 15.26 4.96
C ARG A 337 -24.58 13.91 5.27
N HIS A 338 -25.20 13.20 6.20
CA HIS A 338 -24.81 11.85 6.56
C HIS A 338 -26.06 10.96 6.55
N LEU A 339 -26.18 10.12 5.52
CA LEU A 339 -27.34 9.25 5.32
C LEU A 339 -27.03 7.87 5.88
N ARG A 340 -27.81 7.42 6.88
CA ARG A 340 -27.74 6.07 7.44
C ARG A 340 -28.91 5.23 6.96
N VAL A 341 -28.62 4.01 6.52
CA VAL A 341 -29.63 3.08 6.01
C VAL A 341 -30.36 2.41 7.17
N ARG A 342 -31.68 2.60 7.27
CA ARG A 342 -32.52 2.15 8.40
C ARG A 342 -32.43 0.64 8.60
N GLU A 343 -32.49 -0.12 7.52
CA GLU A 343 -32.47 -1.58 7.50
C GLU A 343 -31.17 -2.13 8.11
N TYR A 344 -30.07 -1.39 7.96
CA TYR A 344 -28.73 -1.77 8.39
C TYR A 344 -28.20 -0.93 9.55
N GLY A 345 -29.04 -0.09 10.17
CA GLY A 345 -28.63 0.85 11.22
C GLY A 345 -28.04 0.22 12.49
N HIS A 346 -28.29 -1.07 12.68
CA HIS A 346 -27.77 -1.90 13.77
C HIS A 346 -26.35 -2.45 13.49
N ILE A 347 -25.87 -2.31 12.25
CA ILE A 347 -24.54 -2.77 11.83
C ILE A 347 -23.53 -1.66 12.14
N VAL A 348 -22.45 -2.04 12.80
CA VAL A 348 -21.30 -1.18 13.09
C VAL A 348 -20.05 -2.00 12.82
N ASN A 349 -19.25 -1.59 11.83
CA ASN A 349 -17.98 -2.25 11.49
C ASN A 349 -16.99 -2.17 12.66
N ARG A 350 -16.34 -3.29 12.98
CA ARG A 350 -15.41 -3.41 14.12
C ARG A 350 -14.24 -4.35 13.86
N ASP A 351 -14.36 -5.30 12.94
CA ASP A 351 -13.40 -6.38 12.79
C ASP A 351 -12.13 -5.93 12.05
N PHE A 352 -12.26 -5.09 11.02
CA PHE A 352 -11.12 -4.63 10.22
C PHE A 352 -10.81 -3.16 10.43
N VAL A 353 -11.84 -2.33 10.45
CA VAL A 353 -11.75 -0.90 10.69
C VAL A 353 -12.95 -0.51 11.57
N ALA A 354 -12.67 0.08 12.73
CA ALA A 354 -13.73 0.50 13.65
C ALA A 354 -14.45 1.72 13.07
N GLY A 355 -15.72 1.56 12.71
CA GLY A 355 -16.57 2.64 12.21
C GLY A 355 -17.06 3.57 13.33
N CYS A 356 -17.38 4.82 12.98
CA CYS A 356 -17.94 5.83 13.89
C CYS A 356 -19.34 6.34 13.43
N PRO A 357 -20.33 5.45 13.15
CA PRO A 357 -21.61 5.84 12.55
C PRO A 357 -22.44 6.84 13.36
N ALA A 358 -22.21 6.90 14.68
CA ALA A 358 -22.96 7.76 15.59
C ALA A 358 -22.43 9.21 15.65
N ASN A 359 -21.20 9.45 15.20
CA ASN A 359 -20.48 10.71 15.46
C ASN A 359 -20.30 11.51 14.17
N PHE A 360 -21.40 12.06 13.66
CA PHE A 360 -21.34 13.00 12.54
C PHE A 360 -21.07 14.42 13.05
N GLU A 361 -19.92 14.98 12.73
CA GLU A 361 -19.43 16.25 13.28
C GLU A 361 -20.14 17.48 12.69
N PHE A 362 -20.74 17.33 11.51
CA PHE A 362 -21.24 18.45 10.71
C PHE A 362 -22.77 18.53 10.69
N GLY A 363 -23.45 17.87 11.62
CA GLY A 363 -24.90 17.95 11.75
C GLY A 363 -25.51 16.76 12.48
N THR A 364 -26.65 16.30 11.97
CA THR A 364 -27.35 15.12 12.50
C THR A 364 -27.55 14.11 11.38
N SER A 365 -27.23 12.85 11.65
CA SER A 365 -27.42 11.76 10.71
C SER A 365 -28.89 11.61 10.30
N GLU A 366 -29.15 11.53 9.01
CA GLU A 366 -30.46 11.32 8.42
C GLU A 366 -30.71 9.82 8.22
N TRP A 367 -31.87 9.32 8.62
CA TRP A 367 -32.23 7.94 8.42
C TRP A 367 -33.03 7.75 7.14
N VAL A 368 -32.51 6.97 6.20
CA VAL A 368 -33.11 6.73 4.88
C VAL A 368 -33.37 5.23 4.69
N SER A 369 -34.43 4.85 3.97
CA SER A 369 -34.64 3.44 3.61
C SER A 369 -33.66 3.03 2.52
N GLU A 370 -33.23 1.76 2.50
CA GLU A 370 -32.37 1.22 1.43
C GLU A 370 -32.98 1.46 0.04
N ARG A 371 -34.31 1.31 -0.06
CA ARG A 371 -35.06 1.51 -1.30
C ARG A 371 -34.96 2.94 -1.83
N ASP A 372 -35.00 3.93 -0.95
CA ASP A 372 -35.04 5.35 -1.34
C ASP A 372 -33.64 5.96 -1.41
N LEU A 373 -32.61 5.27 -0.92
CA LEU A 373 -31.24 5.79 -0.77
C LEU A 373 -30.70 6.38 -2.08
N GLY A 374 -30.79 5.64 -3.19
CA GLY A 374 -30.31 6.10 -4.50
C GLY A 374 -30.99 7.40 -4.95
N ALA A 375 -32.31 7.50 -4.78
CA ALA A 375 -33.05 8.71 -5.13
C ALA A 375 -32.66 9.91 -4.25
N VAL A 376 -32.47 9.69 -2.93
CA VAL A 376 -32.05 10.75 -1.99
C VAL A 376 -30.63 11.24 -2.29
N VAL A 377 -29.73 10.33 -2.68
CA VAL A 377 -28.38 10.68 -3.12
C VAL A 377 -28.44 11.50 -4.41
N GLN A 378 -29.11 11.01 -5.44
CA GLN A 378 -29.27 11.68 -6.74
C GLN A 378 -29.86 13.10 -6.61
N ALA A 379 -30.85 13.28 -5.74
CA ALA A 379 -31.48 14.58 -5.49
C ALA A 379 -30.50 15.65 -4.97
N SER A 380 -29.34 15.25 -4.44
CA SER A 380 -28.33 16.18 -3.92
C SER A 380 -27.64 17.00 -5.02
N TRP A 381 -27.78 16.62 -6.29
CA TRP A 381 -27.22 17.35 -7.42
C TRP A 381 -28.08 17.32 -8.70
N GLU A 382 -29.33 16.88 -8.62
CA GLU A 382 -30.22 16.76 -9.79
C GLU A 382 -30.51 18.12 -10.46
N ASN A 383 -30.53 19.21 -9.68
CA ASN A 383 -30.78 20.56 -10.18
C ASN A 383 -29.50 21.36 -10.50
N ALA A 384 -28.32 20.75 -10.34
CA ALA A 384 -27.06 21.41 -10.67
C ALA A 384 -26.83 21.41 -12.19
N GLY A 385 -26.18 22.45 -12.68
CA GLY A 385 -25.65 22.50 -14.04
C GLY A 385 -24.52 21.49 -14.19
N ALA A 386 -23.28 21.94 -14.07
CA ALA A 386 -22.11 21.06 -14.02
C ALA A 386 -21.89 20.52 -12.60
N VAL A 387 -21.55 19.23 -12.49
CA VAL A 387 -21.23 18.55 -11.23
C VAL A 387 -19.84 17.93 -11.34
N VAL A 388 -19.02 18.14 -10.32
CA VAL A 388 -17.72 17.45 -10.18
C VAL A 388 -17.80 16.59 -8.93
N LEU A 389 -17.70 15.27 -9.12
CA LEU A 389 -17.65 14.35 -7.98
C LEU A 389 -16.26 14.37 -7.37
N VAL A 390 -16.18 14.31 -6.05
CA VAL A 390 -14.91 14.32 -5.31
C VAL A 390 -14.89 13.14 -4.32
N GLY A 391 -13.79 12.42 -4.22
CA GLY A 391 -13.66 11.41 -3.17
C GLY A 391 -12.21 11.05 -2.90
N HIS A 392 -11.99 10.18 -1.93
CA HIS A 392 -10.66 9.69 -1.59
C HIS A 392 -10.53 8.23 -2.03
N ASN A 393 -9.95 8.00 -3.21
CA ASN A 393 -10.06 6.74 -3.96
C ASN A 393 -11.52 6.36 -4.32
N PRO A 394 -12.28 7.23 -5.02
CA PRO A 394 -13.74 7.12 -5.18
C PRO A 394 -14.23 5.90 -6.00
N GLY A 395 -13.34 5.06 -6.52
CA GLY A 395 -13.69 4.00 -7.45
C GLY A 395 -14.69 2.99 -6.88
N ALA A 396 -14.57 2.65 -5.60
CA ALA A 396 -15.50 1.75 -4.92
C ALA A 396 -16.85 2.43 -4.64
N ASP A 397 -16.82 3.67 -4.16
CA ASP A 397 -18.01 4.48 -3.86
C ASP A 397 -18.89 4.64 -5.10
N LEU A 398 -18.28 5.01 -6.23
CA LEU A 398 -19.00 5.14 -7.50
C LEU A 398 -19.56 3.79 -7.99
N ALA A 399 -18.95 2.66 -7.64
CA ALA A 399 -19.52 1.36 -7.96
C ALA A 399 -20.77 1.06 -7.10
N TYR A 400 -20.77 1.43 -5.82
CA TYR A 400 -21.96 1.33 -4.97
C TYR A 400 -23.08 2.25 -5.42
N LEU A 401 -22.76 3.51 -5.74
CA LEU A 401 -23.75 4.46 -6.26
C LEU A 401 -24.44 3.96 -7.53
N ARG A 402 -23.69 3.35 -8.47
CA ARG A 402 -24.28 2.71 -9.65
C ARG A 402 -25.24 1.59 -9.29
N GLN A 403 -24.89 0.76 -8.29
CA GLN A 403 -25.77 -0.31 -7.82
C GLN A 403 -27.05 0.22 -7.17
N LEU A 404 -26.98 1.39 -6.54
CA LEU A 404 -28.12 2.12 -6.00
C LEU A 404 -28.95 2.84 -7.09
N GLY A 405 -28.56 2.76 -8.36
CA GLY A 405 -29.25 3.39 -9.48
C GLY A 405 -28.95 4.89 -9.65
N VAL A 406 -27.90 5.40 -9.00
CA VAL A 406 -27.46 6.80 -9.13
C VAL A 406 -26.69 6.98 -10.43
N ALA A 407 -27.02 8.02 -11.18
CA ALA A 407 -26.32 8.35 -12.42
C ALA A 407 -24.98 9.03 -12.09
N VAL A 408 -23.88 8.29 -12.26
CA VAL A 408 -22.52 8.75 -11.94
C VAL A 408 -21.56 8.77 -13.14
N GLU A 409 -22.09 8.62 -14.35
CA GLU A 409 -21.25 8.59 -15.55
C GLU A 409 -20.83 9.98 -16.00
N VAL A 410 -19.53 10.10 -16.30
CA VAL A 410 -18.90 11.36 -16.68
C VAL A 410 -19.24 11.72 -18.13
N GLN A 411 -19.64 12.97 -18.33
CA GLN A 411 -19.95 13.59 -19.60
C GLN A 411 -19.04 14.81 -19.80
N THR A 412 -17.76 14.57 -20.10
CA THR A 412 -16.71 15.60 -20.17
C THR A 412 -17.03 16.74 -21.13
N GLU A 413 -17.69 16.45 -22.25
CA GLU A 413 -18.07 17.44 -23.28
C GLU A 413 -19.37 18.18 -22.94
N ALA A 414 -20.14 17.73 -21.96
CA ALA A 414 -21.40 18.36 -21.58
C ALA A 414 -21.19 19.62 -20.73
N MET A 415 -22.14 20.55 -20.82
CA MET A 415 -22.24 21.70 -19.90
C MET A 415 -23.05 21.38 -18.64
N THR A 416 -23.73 20.23 -18.63
CA THR A 416 -24.61 19.81 -17.54
C THR A 416 -24.37 18.35 -17.16
N GLY A 417 -24.70 17.98 -15.93
CA GLY A 417 -24.45 16.65 -15.38
C GLY A 417 -23.04 16.52 -14.80
N ILE A 418 -22.60 15.28 -14.59
CA ILE A 418 -21.27 15.01 -14.01
C ILE A 418 -20.22 15.21 -15.10
N VAL A 419 -19.37 16.21 -14.94
CA VAL A 419 -18.35 16.58 -15.92
C VAL A 419 -16.95 16.07 -15.57
N ASP A 420 -16.72 15.71 -14.30
CA ASP A 420 -15.45 15.17 -13.84
C ASP A 420 -15.57 14.37 -12.53
N VAL A 421 -14.53 13.59 -12.21
CA VAL A 421 -14.35 12.89 -10.93
C VAL A 421 -12.95 13.15 -10.42
N VAL A 422 -12.83 13.84 -9.29
CA VAL A 422 -11.58 14.14 -8.61
C VAL A 422 -11.29 13.09 -7.55
N ASP A 423 -10.16 12.40 -7.71
CA ASP A 423 -9.59 11.55 -6.68
C ASP A 423 -8.56 12.34 -5.87
N THR A 424 -8.90 12.65 -4.62
CA THR A 424 -8.04 13.43 -3.71
C THR A 424 -6.76 12.69 -3.33
N ALA A 425 -6.76 11.36 -3.31
CA ALA A 425 -5.59 10.56 -2.99
C ALA A 425 -4.54 10.67 -4.11
N GLU A 426 -4.98 10.53 -5.36
CA GLU A 426 -4.15 10.69 -6.55
C GLU A 426 -3.74 12.16 -6.76
N THR A 427 -4.65 13.10 -6.51
CA THR A 427 -4.36 14.55 -6.60
C THR A 427 -3.23 14.94 -5.65
N TYR A 428 -3.32 14.54 -4.38
CA TYR A 428 -2.27 14.79 -3.39
C TYR A 428 -0.94 14.16 -3.81
N ARG A 429 -0.97 12.89 -4.22
CA ARG A 429 0.21 12.15 -4.69
C ARG A 429 0.90 12.89 -5.84
N MET A 430 0.14 13.39 -6.80
CA MET A 430 0.66 14.13 -7.95
C MET A 430 1.24 15.49 -7.56
N LEU A 431 0.52 16.26 -6.74
CA LEU A 431 0.98 17.58 -6.28
C LEU A 431 2.26 17.49 -5.43
N ARG A 432 2.45 16.40 -4.69
CA ARG A 432 3.63 16.16 -3.84
C ARG A 432 4.74 15.33 -4.53
N GLY A 433 4.51 14.84 -5.74
CA GLY A 433 5.45 13.97 -6.45
C GLY A 433 5.70 12.62 -5.75
N GLU A 434 4.72 12.11 -4.99
CA GLU A 434 4.88 10.89 -4.21
C GLU A 434 4.72 9.62 -5.05
N ALA A 435 5.43 8.57 -4.65
CA ALA A 435 5.38 7.27 -5.32
C ALA A 435 4.08 6.50 -5.04
N THR A 436 3.43 6.78 -3.92
CA THR A 436 2.23 6.09 -3.44
C THR A 436 1.22 7.08 -2.91
N VAL A 437 -0.07 6.76 -3.00
CA VAL A 437 -1.13 7.57 -2.38
C VAL A 437 -1.07 7.45 -0.84
N ARG A 438 -1.48 8.51 -0.15
CA ARG A 438 -1.68 8.52 1.31
C ARG A 438 -3.15 8.28 1.64
N SER A 439 -3.44 7.86 2.88
CA SER A 439 -4.81 7.84 3.41
C SER A 439 -5.33 9.26 3.66
N LEU A 440 -6.66 9.42 3.72
CA LEU A 440 -7.31 10.69 4.01
C LEU A 440 -6.79 11.31 5.31
N GLY A 441 -6.75 10.53 6.40
CA GLY A 441 -6.20 10.98 7.68
C GLY A 441 -4.73 11.43 7.58
N GLY A 442 -3.92 10.75 6.76
CA GLY A 442 -2.52 11.13 6.52
C GLY A 442 -2.37 12.46 5.76
N ILE A 443 -3.25 12.72 4.80
CA ILE A 443 -3.32 13.99 4.08
C ILE A 443 -3.76 15.13 5.01
N LEU A 444 -4.83 14.91 5.79
CA LEU A 444 -5.33 15.89 6.75
C LEU A 444 -4.24 16.28 7.75
N GLY A 445 -3.52 15.29 8.29
CA GLY A 445 -2.41 15.50 9.21
C GLY A 445 -1.28 16.36 8.62
N GLU A 446 -0.89 16.12 7.36
CA GLU A 446 0.11 16.96 6.68
C GLU A 446 -0.38 18.41 6.50
N LEU A 447 -1.63 18.58 6.12
CA LEU A 447 -2.24 19.90 5.92
C LEU A 447 -2.52 20.63 7.24
N GLY A 448 -2.25 20.01 8.40
CA GLY A 448 -2.59 20.55 9.71
C GLY A 448 -4.09 20.62 9.99
N LEU A 449 -4.89 19.82 9.27
CA LEU A 449 -6.33 19.68 9.44
C LEU A 449 -6.63 18.52 10.40
N THR A 450 -7.67 18.67 11.22
CA THR A 450 -8.07 17.63 12.18
C THR A 450 -9.24 16.81 11.62
N GLY A 451 -9.00 15.53 11.34
CA GLY A 451 -10.04 14.58 10.92
C GLY A 451 -10.62 13.81 12.11
N TRP A 452 -11.67 14.34 12.73
CA TRP A 452 -12.36 13.68 13.84
C TRP A 452 -13.30 12.59 13.34
N HIS A 453 -13.33 11.44 14.02
CA HIS A 453 -14.28 10.36 13.71
C HIS A 453 -14.28 9.94 12.23
N LEU A 454 -13.08 9.70 11.67
CA LEU A 454 -12.91 9.00 10.38
C LEU A 454 -13.63 7.64 10.43
N HIS A 455 -14.05 7.14 9.27
CA HIS A 455 -14.98 6.00 9.12
C HIS A 455 -16.40 6.33 9.57
N ASN A 456 -16.77 7.59 9.35
CA ASN A 456 -18.14 8.08 9.30
C ASN A 456 -18.27 8.71 7.92
N ALA A 457 -19.09 8.13 7.05
CA ALA A 457 -19.12 8.52 5.65
C ALA A 457 -19.34 10.03 5.46
N GLY A 458 -20.21 10.65 6.28
CA GLY A 458 -20.48 12.09 6.24
C GLY A 458 -19.27 12.95 6.61
N ASN A 459 -18.48 12.54 7.61
CA ASN A 459 -17.25 13.20 7.97
C ASN A 459 -16.18 13.00 6.88
N ASP A 460 -16.04 11.80 6.35
CA ASP A 460 -15.02 11.47 5.36
C ASP A 460 -15.25 12.23 4.03
N ALA A 461 -16.51 12.33 3.58
CA ALA A 461 -16.88 13.19 2.45
C ALA A 461 -16.56 14.68 2.71
N ARG A 462 -16.81 15.16 3.93
CA ARG A 462 -16.48 16.54 4.32
C ARG A 462 -14.98 16.78 4.31
N TYR A 463 -14.22 15.89 4.95
CA TYR A 463 -12.78 16.02 5.04
C TYR A 463 -12.06 15.80 3.71
N ALA A 464 -12.57 14.96 2.81
CA ALA A 464 -12.03 14.83 1.45
C ALA A 464 -12.11 16.17 0.70
N LEU A 465 -13.24 16.88 0.81
CA LEU A 465 -13.40 18.19 0.19
C LEU A 465 -12.56 19.28 0.86
N GLU A 466 -12.45 19.28 2.20
CA GLU A 466 -11.55 20.18 2.93
C GLU A 466 -10.08 19.93 2.59
N ALA A 467 -9.67 18.66 2.47
CA ALA A 467 -8.33 18.28 2.07
C ALA A 467 -8.04 18.75 0.64
N MET A 468 -8.98 18.59 -0.29
CA MET A 468 -8.85 19.11 -1.66
C MET A 468 -8.62 20.62 -1.65
N MET A 469 -9.42 21.40 -0.91
CA MET A 469 -9.22 22.85 -0.79
C MET A 469 -7.87 23.18 -0.16
N GLY A 470 -7.49 22.45 0.90
CA GLY A 470 -6.19 22.59 1.55
C GLY A 470 -5.04 22.34 0.58
N MET A 471 -5.10 21.32 -0.28
CA MET A 471 -4.05 21.02 -1.26
C MET A 471 -3.80 22.18 -2.23
N PHE A 472 -4.86 22.83 -2.70
CA PHE A 472 -4.76 23.90 -3.70
C PHE A 472 -4.47 25.28 -3.08
N PHE A 473 -4.82 25.50 -1.81
CA PHE A 473 -4.69 26.80 -1.13
C PHE A 473 -3.75 26.76 0.08
N ASN A 474 -2.85 25.78 0.14
CA ASN A 474 -1.76 25.75 1.12
C ASN A 474 -0.60 26.63 0.64
N ASN A 475 -0.51 27.85 1.19
CA ASN A 475 0.58 28.80 0.90
C ASN A 475 1.94 28.42 1.54
N SER A 476 2.13 27.16 1.93
CA SER A 476 3.44 26.69 2.39
C SER A 476 4.32 26.49 1.15
N SER A 477 5.15 27.49 0.86
CA SER A 477 6.19 27.46 -0.18
C SER A 477 6.86 26.08 -0.24
N THR A 478 6.80 25.45 -1.41
CA THR A 478 7.64 24.31 -1.79
C THR A 478 9.11 24.60 -1.58
#